data_AF-A0A3B0U0U8-F1
#
_entry.id   AF-A0A3B0U0U8-F1
#
_cell.length_a   1.000
_cell.length_b   1.000
_cell.length_c   1.000
_cell.angle_alpha   90.00
_cell.angle_beta   90.00
_cell.angle_gamma   90.00
#
_symmetry.space_group_name_H-M   'P 1'
#
loop_
_entity.id
_entity.type
_entity.pdbx_description
1 polymer ?
#
loop_
_entity_poly.entity_id
_entity_poly.type
_entity_poly.pdbx_seq_one_letter_code
_entity_poly.pdbx_strand_id
1 'polypeptide(L)'
;MLAFTIRRAFQSLIVLLVVGLVAFSMFNFVGDPVDNMLGQERTGADIERLRTQLGLDQPFPVQYYRFLEGAVQGNFGISYRQGRPVSDVISERIAATLELAMVSAILAIVFG
;
A
#
# COMPACT_ATOMS: atom_id res chain seq x y z
N MET A 1 20.04 0.94 -26.07
CA MET A 1 18.87 1.55 -25.39
C MET A 1 17.87 0.51 -24.88
N LEU A 2 17.33 -0.39 -25.72
CA LEU A 2 16.34 -1.39 -25.30
C LEU A 2 16.80 -2.28 -24.12
N ALA A 3 17.99 -2.87 -24.20
CA ALA A 3 18.55 -3.69 -23.11
C ALA A 3 18.75 -2.91 -21.81
N PHE A 4 19.09 -1.62 -21.89
CA PHE A 4 19.22 -0.74 -20.73
C PHE A 4 17.87 -0.47 -20.08
N THR A 5 16.84 -0.15 -20.88
CA THR A 5 15.48 0.09 -20.39
C THR A 5 14.90 -1.16 -19.71
N ILE A 6 15.08 -2.34 -20.31
CA ILE A 6 14.61 -3.62 -19.73
C ILE A 6 15.30 -3.88 -18.39
N ARG A 7 16.63 -3.75 -18.34
CA ARG A 7 17.39 -3.94 -17.09
C ARG A 7 16.91 -3.01 -15.99
N ARG A 8 16.66 -1.74 -16.33
CA ARG A 8 16.21 -0.73 -15.37
C ARG A 8 14.77 -0.97 -14.91
N ALA A 9 13.86 -1.32 -15.82
CA ALA A 9 12.48 -1.68 -15.47
C ALA A 9 12.44 -2.90 -14.54
N PHE A 10 13.27 -3.91 -14.81
CA PHE A 10 13.38 -5.10 -13.96
C PHE A 10 13.94 -4.75 -12.56
N GLN A 11 14.98 -3.92 -12.48
CA GLN A 11 15.50 -3.43 -11.20
C GLN A 11 14.44 -2.65 -10.42
N SER A 12 13.71 -1.74 -11.07
CA SER A 12 12.62 -0.99 -10.45
C SER A 12 11.51 -1.92 -9.94
N LEU A 13 11.14 -2.95 -10.71
CA LEU A 13 10.17 -3.94 -10.30
C LEU A 13 10.61 -4.68 -9.03
N ILE A 14 11.87 -5.12 -8.97
CA ILE A 14 12.43 -5.77 -7.77
C ILE A 14 12.36 -4.82 -6.57
N VAL A 15 12.76 -3.56 -6.75
CA VAL A 15 12.72 -2.56 -5.67
C VAL A 15 11.28 -2.37 -5.17
N LEU A 16 10.31 -2.23 -6.07
CA LEU A 16 8.89 -2.11 -5.69
C LEU A 16 8.38 -3.33 -4.93
N LEU A 17 8.74 -4.53 -5.36
CA LEU A 17 8.37 -5.77 -4.67
C LEU A 17 9.00 -5.89 -3.28
N VAL A 18 10.27 -5.49 -3.13
CA VAL A 18 10.96 -5.53 -1.83
C VAL A 18 10.40 -4.47 -0.89
N VAL A 19 10.24 -3.23 -1.35
CA VAL A 19 9.68 -2.14 -0.54
C VAL A 19 8.24 -2.45 -0.15
N GLY A 20 7.44 -2.95 -1.10
CA GLY A 20 6.07 -3.41 -0.85
C GLY A 20 6.03 -4.52 0.20
N LEU A 21 6.90 -5.52 0.09
CA LEU A 21 6.98 -6.62 1.05
C LEU A 21 7.37 -6.12 2.45
N VAL A 22 8.35 -5.23 2.55
CA VAL A 22 8.78 -4.65 3.83
C VAL A 22 7.64 -3.84 4.45
N ALA A 23 7.00 -2.95 3.68
CA ALA A 23 5.87 -2.16 4.16
C ALA A 23 4.68 -3.03 4.57
N PHE A 24 4.37 -4.08 3.80
CA PHE A 24 3.31 -5.04 4.11
C PHE A 24 3.66 -5.84 5.38
N SER A 25 4.91 -6.23 5.55
CA SER A 25 5.39 -6.94 6.75
C SER A 25 5.30 -6.08 8.01
N MET A 26 5.50 -4.75 7.89
CA MET A 26 5.39 -3.83 9.03
C MET A 26 3.99 -3.84 9.64
N PHE A 27 2.93 -4.11 8.88
CA PHE A 27 1.57 -4.18 9.42
C PHE A 27 1.38 -5.27 10.47
N ASN A 28 2.12 -6.39 10.39
CA ASN A 28 2.06 -7.43 11.43
C ASN A 28 2.58 -6.94 12.80
N PHE A 29 3.35 -5.86 12.84
CA PHE A 29 3.91 -5.31 14.08
C PHE A 29 3.10 -4.16 14.69
N VAL A 30 2.11 -3.62 13.97
CA VAL A 30 1.33 -2.44 14.39
C VAL A 30 0.07 -2.83 15.19
N GLY A 31 -0.27 -4.13 15.24
CA GLY A 31 -1.47 -4.65 15.92
C GLY A 31 -2.53 -5.16 14.93
N ASP A 32 -3.63 -5.71 15.45
CA ASP A 32 -4.69 -6.26 14.60
C ASP A 32 -5.46 -5.10 13.91
N PRO A 33 -5.46 -5.02 12.56
CA PRO A 33 -6.23 -3.99 11.86
C PRO A 33 -7.74 -4.10 12.12
N VAL A 34 -8.25 -5.30 12.42
CA VAL A 34 -9.66 -5.51 12.75
C VAL A 34 -10.04 -4.77 14.03
N ASP A 35 -9.14 -4.70 15.00
CA ASP A 35 -9.35 -3.96 16.25
C ASP A 35 -9.41 -2.44 16.04
N ASN A 36 -8.69 -1.93 15.03
CA ASN A 36 -8.67 -0.52 14.69
C ASN A 36 -9.88 -0.10 13.83
N MET A 37 -10.42 -1.02 13.04
CA MET A 37 -11.55 -0.78 12.16
C MET A 37 -12.90 -0.93 12.86
N LEU A 38 -13.00 -1.83 13.83
CA LEU A 38 -14.21 -2.03 14.61
C LEU A 38 -14.17 -1.18 15.88
N GLY A 39 -15.27 -0.48 16.18
CA GLY A 39 -15.42 0.32 17.40
C GLY A 39 -15.51 -0.52 18.68
N GLN A 40 -15.75 0.14 19.81
CA GLN A 40 -15.79 -0.53 21.13
C GLN A 40 -16.97 -1.52 21.28
N GLU A 41 -18.07 -1.33 20.55
CA GLU A 41 -19.27 -2.19 20.59
C GLU A 41 -19.24 -3.28 19.51
N ARG A 42 -18.20 -4.11 19.50
CA ARG A 42 -18.03 -5.21 18.52
C ARG A 42 -18.22 -6.58 19.16
N THR A 43 -18.93 -7.46 18.47
CA THR A 43 -19.05 -8.87 18.89
C THR A 43 -17.90 -9.70 18.32
N GLY A 44 -17.61 -10.86 18.93
CA GLY A 44 -16.62 -11.80 18.38
C GLY A 44 -16.95 -12.24 16.95
N ALA A 45 -18.25 -12.35 16.63
CA ALA A 45 -18.73 -12.67 15.29
C ALA A 45 -18.42 -11.57 14.26
N ASP A 46 -18.42 -10.30 14.67
CA ASP A 46 -18.11 -9.18 13.76
C ASP A 46 -16.62 -9.13 13.43
N ILE A 47 -15.77 -9.44 14.42
CA ILE A 47 -14.31 -9.54 14.26
C ILE A 47 -13.98 -10.62 13.24
N GLU A 48 -14.51 -11.83 13.43
CA GLU A 48 -14.21 -12.96 12.55
C GLU A 48 -14.76 -12.74 11.14
N ARG A 49 -15.97 -12.17 11.01
CA ARG A 49 -16.55 -11.79 9.72
C ARG A 49 -15.65 -10.80 8.97
N LEU A 50 -15.19 -9.74 9.64
CA LEU A 50 -14.33 -8.74 9.01
C LEU A 50 -12.95 -9.33 8.67
N ARG A 51 -12.40 -10.18 9.53
CA ARG A 51 -11.11 -10.85 9.29
C ARG A 51 -11.14 -11.68 8.00
N THR A 52 -12.19 -12.48 7.82
CA THR A 52 -12.39 -13.28 6.60
C THR A 52 -12.67 -12.40 5.39
N GLN A 53 -13.46 -11.33 5.52
CA GLN A 53 -13.71 -10.39 4.41
C GLN A 53 -12.43 -9.71 3.91
N LEU A 54 -11.53 -9.36 4.83
CA LEU A 54 -10.23 -8.76 4.51
C LEU A 54 -9.16 -9.80 4.12
N GLY A 55 -9.47 -11.10 4.23
CA GLY A 55 -8.51 -12.18 3.96
C GLY A 55 -7.37 -12.27 4.96
N LEU A 56 -7.52 -11.68 6.15
CA LEU A 56 -6.52 -11.64 7.21
C LEU A 56 -6.37 -12.99 7.94
N ASP A 57 -7.27 -13.92 7.67
CA ASP A 57 -7.24 -15.33 8.09
C ASP A 57 -6.34 -16.20 7.17
N GLN A 58 -5.91 -15.68 6.03
CA GLN A 58 -5.08 -16.41 5.06
C GLN A 58 -3.59 -16.34 5.43
N PRO A 59 -2.76 -17.30 4.96
CA PRO A 59 -1.32 -17.23 5.13
C PRO A 59 -0.73 -15.95 4.52
N PHE A 60 0.27 -15.36 5.19
CA PHE A 60 0.91 -14.11 4.78
C PHE A 60 1.31 -14.04 3.29
N PRO A 61 1.92 -15.08 2.67
CA PRO A 61 2.25 -15.05 1.25
C PRO A 61 1.03 -14.91 0.33
N VAL A 62 -0.12 -15.48 0.72
CA VAL A 62 -1.37 -15.40 -0.03
C VAL A 62 -1.95 -13.99 0.05
N GLN A 63 -1.91 -13.37 1.23
CA GLN A 63 -2.35 -11.99 1.41
C GLN A 63 -1.53 -11.03 0.55
N TYR A 64 -0.20 -11.18 0.57
CA TYR A 64 0.70 -10.34 -0.23
C TYR A 64 0.48 -10.55 -1.73
N TYR A 65 0.30 -11.79 -2.18
CA TYR A 65 0.00 -12.08 -3.58
C TYR A 65 -1.30 -11.42 -4.05
N ARG A 66 -2.39 -11.52 -3.27
CA ARG A 66 -3.67 -10.85 -3.57
C ARG A 66 -3.53 -9.32 -3.63
N PHE A 67 -2.74 -8.75 -2.72
CA PHE A 67 -2.42 -7.32 -2.75
C PHE A 67 -1.72 -6.95 -4.07
N LEU A 68 -0.72 -7.73 -4.50
CA LEU A 68 -0.02 -7.48 -5.76
C LEU A 68 -0.94 -7.61 -6.97
N GLU A 69 -1.79 -8.64 -7.01
CA GLU A 69 -2.77 -8.86 -8.07
C GLU A 69 -3.72 -7.67 -8.20
N GLY A 70 -4.27 -7.19 -7.08
CA GLY A 70 -5.11 -5.99 -7.05
C GLY A 70 -4.34 -4.75 -7.47
N ALA A 71 -3.14 -4.55 -6.95
CA ALA A 71 -2.32 -3.36 -7.24
C ALA A 71 -1.99 -3.21 -8.73
N VAL A 72 -1.72 -4.31 -9.43
CA VAL A 72 -1.49 -4.30 -10.89
C VAL A 72 -2.75 -3.89 -11.66
N GLN A 73 -3.94 -4.14 -11.10
CA GLN A 73 -5.23 -3.71 -11.66
C GLN A 73 -5.65 -2.31 -11.18
N GLY A 74 -4.82 -1.63 -10.38
CA GLY A 74 -5.13 -0.33 -9.79
C GLY A 74 -6.01 -0.39 -8.53
N ASN A 75 -6.32 -1.58 -8.03
CA ASN A 75 -7.06 -1.79 -6.79
C ASN A 75 -6.11 -2.07 -5.62
N PHE A 76 -5.86 -1.05 -4.80
CA PHE A 76 -4.99 -1.14 -3.62
C PHE A 76 -5.72 -1.59 -2.35
N GLY A 77 -7.00 -1.95 -2.44
CA GLY A 77 -7.83 -2.34 -1.30
C GLY A 77 -8.29 -1.16 -0.45
N ILE A 78 -8.62 -1.45 0.81
CA ILE A 78 -9.19 -0.49 1.77
C ILE A 78 -8.12 -0.07 2.78
N SER A 79 -8.11 1.22 3.14
CA SER A 79 -7.28 1.73 4.22
C SER A 79 -7.84 1.25 5.57
N TYR A 80 -7.10 0.42 6.31
CA TYR A 80 -7.51 -0.04 7.64
C TYR A 80 -7.63 1.07 8.68
N ARG A 81 -7.06 2.25 8.42
CA ARG A 81 -7.19 3.42 9.31
C ARG A 81 -8.43 4.26 8.99
N GLN A 82 -8.78 4.39 7.71
CA GLN A 82 -9.82 5.32 7.25
C GLN A 82 -11.09 4.62 6.75
N GLY A 83 -11.09 3.28 6.62
CA GLY A 83 -12.23 2.51 6.16
C GLY A 83 -12.66 2.77 4.71
N ARG A 84 -11.82 3.43 3.90
CA ARG A 84 -12.12 3.82 2.52
C ARG A 84 -11.05 3.35 1.52
N PRO A 85 -11.33 3.32 0.21
CA PRO A 85 -10.38 2.87 -0.81
C PRO A 85 -9.03 3.60 -0.73
N VAL A 86 -7.94 2.85 -0.82
CA VAL A 86 -6.58 3.41 -0.80
C VAL A 86 -6.33 4.28 -2.05
N SER A 87 -6.97 3.97 -3.18
CA SER A 87 -6.96 4.80 -4.39
C SER A 87 -7.37 6.25 -4.11
N ASP A 88 -8.42 6.43 -3.31
CA ASP A 88 -8.96 7.76 -2.99
C ASP A 88 -7.96 8.52 -2.11
N VAL A 89 -7.40 7.84 -1.12
CA VAL A 89 -6.36 8.40 -0.24
C VAL A 89 -5.11 8.82 -1.03
N ILE A 90 -4.70 8.03 -2.03
CA ILE A 90 -3.58 8.37 -2.92
C ILE A 90 -3.93 9.59 -3.77
N SER A 91 -5.13 9.60 -4.35
CA SER A 91 -5.58 10.69 -5.23
C SER A 91 -5.64 12.04 -4.53
N GLU A 92 -6.03 12.07 -3.26
CA GLU A 92 -6.05 13.29 -2.44
C GLU A 92 -4.64 13.81 -2.12
N ARG A 93 -3.64 12.94 -2.09
CA ARG A 93 -2.26 13.28 -1.69
C ARG A 93 -1.33 13.55 -2.86
N ILE A 94 -1.67 13.05 -4.05
CA ILE A 94 -0.79 13.11 -5.22
C ILE A 94 -0.45 14.55 -5.62
N ALA A 95 -1.41 15.48 -5.53
CA ALA A 95 -1.20 16.88 -5.87
C ALA A 95 -0.12 17.53 -4.99
N ALA A 96 -0.22 17.34 -3.67
CA ALA A 96 0.77 17.86 -2.72
C ALA A 96 2.16 17.22 -2.91
N THR A 97 2.23 15.92 -3.20
CA THR A 97 3.52 15.26 -3.51
C THR A 97 4.15 15.82 -4.78
N LEU A 98 3.35 16.05 -5.83
CA LEU A 98 3.82 16.64 -7.07
C LEU A 98 4.31 18.08 -6.87
N GLU A 99 3.58 18.88 -6.08
CA GLU A 99 3.98 20.23 -5.73
C GLU A 99 5.35 20.24 -5.03
N LEU A 100 5.52 19.42 -3.99
CA LEU A 100 6.78 19.30 -3.26
C LEU A 100 7.93 18.80 -4.14
N ALA A 101 7.66 17.82 -5.00
CA ALA A 101 8.65 17.29 -5.93
C ALA A 101 9.11 18.35 -6.94
N MET A 102 8.17 19.14 -7.47
CA MET A 102 8.46 20.20 -8.43
C MET A 102 9.27 21.33 -7.79
N VAL A 103 8.87 21.80 -6.60
CA VAL A 103 9.62 22.83 -5.87
C VAL A 103 11.04 22.33 -5.55
N SER A 104 11.16 21.09 -5.07
CA SER A 104 12.47 20.48 -4.77
C SER A 104 13.34 20.36 -6.01
N ALA A 105 12.77 19.97 -7.16
CA ALA A 105 13.49 19.90 -8.42
C ALA A 105 13.95 21.28 -8.90
N ILE A 106 13.11 22.31 -8.78
CA ILE A 106 13.48 23.70 -9.12
C ILE A 106 14.64 24.16 -8.24
N LEU A 107 14.55 23.97 -6.93
CA LEU A 107 15.63 24.34 -6.00
C LEU A 107 16.93 23.60 -6.31
N ALA A 108 16.87 22.31 -6.61
CA ALA A 108 18.05 21.52 -6.98
C ALA A 108 18.70 21.99 -8.28
N ILE A 109 17.92 22.47 -9.26
CA ILE A 109 18.45 23.00 -10.52
C ILE A 109 19.04 24.40 -10.33
N VAL A 110 18.42 25.24 -9.49
CA VAL A 110 18.83 26.64 -9.29
C VAL A 110 20.04 26.77 -8.36
N PHE A 111 20.11 25.93 -7.31
CA PHE A 111 21.11 26.05 -6.25
C PHE A 111 22.09 24.87 -6.17
N GLY A 112 21.81 23.76 -6.86
CA GLY A 112 22.63 22.54 -6.86
C GLY A 112 23.71 22.50 -7.93
#